data_AF-A0AAD7FAT0-F1
#
_entry.id   AF-A0AAD7FAT0-F1
#
_cell.length_a   1.000
_cell.length_b   1.000
_cell.length_c   1.000
_cell.angle_alpha   90.00
_cell.angle_beta   90.00
_cell.angle_gamma   90.00
#
_symmetry.space_group_name_H-M   'P 1'
#
loop_
_entity.id
_entity.type
_entity.pdbx_description
1 polymer ?
#
loop_
_entity_poly.entity_id
_entity_poly.type
_entity_poly.pdbx_seq_one_letter_code
_entity_poly.pdbx_strand_id
1 'polypeptide(L)'
;VYFLDIPESKLGIRLFPGGALPAQGVFFFDFVNRENEQPVNAPKDYTVYQIEGGQQIKLSSVEEIYGVASPGAGLEKFAIMENAVCCLVRPGQPAFHYRVPLRNRGAGPPMAQFTRIS
;
A
#
# COMPACT_ATOMS: atom_id res chain seq x y z
N VAL A 1 -1.40 10.39 4.35
CA VAL A 1 -0.55 9.74 3.33
C VAL A 1 0.76 9.36 4.01
N TYR A 2 1.34 8.22 3.67
CA TYR A 2 2.61 7.74 4.22
C TYR A 2 3.59 7.53 3.06
N PHE A 3 4.87 7.73 3.33
CA PHE A 3 5.93 7.55 2.34
C PHE A 3 6.99 6.60 2.89
N LEU A 4 7.47 5.72 2.03
CA LEU A 4 8.58 4.82 2.30
C LEU A 4 9.66 5.08 1.25
N ASP A 5 10.86 5.44 1.70
CA ASP A 5 12.02 5.53 0.81
C ASP A 5 12.51 4.12 0.49
N ILE A 6 12.71 3.84 -0.80
CA ILE A 6 13.27 2.56 -1.23
C ILE A 6 14.80 2.70 -1.17
N PRO A 7 15.53 1.86 -0.42
CA PRO A 7 16.98 1.95 -0.31
C PRO A 7 17.66 1.89 -1.68
N GLU A 8 18.67 2.74 -1.89
CA GLU A 8 19.46 2.79 -3.14
C GLU A 8 18.59 3.01 -4.40
N SER A 9 17.48 3.73 -4.26
CA SER A 9 16.60 4.11 -5.37
C SER A 9 16.22 5.57 -5.30
N LYS A 10 15.94 6.16 -6.46
CA LYS A 10 15.28 7.47 -6.57
C LYS A 10 13.77 7.38 -6.38
N LEU A 11 13.23 6.16 -6.30
CA LEU A 11 11.81 5.92 -6.11
C LEU A 11 11.49 5.76 -4.63
N GLY A 12 10.27 6.15 -4.27
CA GLY A 12 9.64 5.77 -3.01
C GLY A 12 8.30 5.10 -3.27
N ILE A 13 7.72 4.56 -2.20
CA ILE A 13 6.35 4.04 -2.18
C ILE A 13 5.50 5.06 -1.42
N ARG A 14 4.42 5.52 -2.04
CA ARG A 14 3.44 6.39 -1.40
C ARG A 14 2.17 5.60 -1.11
N LEU A 15 1.84 5.49 0.17
CA LEU A 15 0.66 4.79 0.67
C LEU A 15 -0.43 5.80 1.07
N PHE A 16 -1.63 5.61 0.57
CA PHE A 16 -2.78 6.47 0.89
C PHE A 16 -4.04 5.62 1.12
N PRO A 17 -4.99 6.10 1.95
CA PRO A 17 -6.24 5.39 2.17
C PRO A 17 -6.91 5.06 0.83
N GLY A 18 -7.22 3.78 0.62
CA GLY A 18 -7.92 3.28 -0.56
C GLY A 18 -9.28 2.69 -0.19
N GLY A 19 -10.03 2.29 -1.22
CA GLY A 19 -11.37 1.70 -1.08
C GLY A 19 -12.49 2.72 -0.85
N ALA A 20 -13.73 2.26 -1.04
CA ALA A 20 -14.93 3.11 -0.90
C ALA A 20 -15.24 3.46 0.56
N LEU A 21 -14.77 2.66 1.52
CA LEU A 21 -15.07 2.82 2.93
C LEU A 21 -13.79 2.79 3.77
N PRO A 22 -13.50 3.84 4.58
CA PRO A 22 -12.34 3.88 5.47
C PRO A 22 -12.23 2.67 6.42
N ALA A 23 -13.34 2.03 6.77
CA ALA A 23 -13.39 0.88 7.66
C ALA A 23 -12.81 -0.42 7.07
N GLN A 24 -12.64 -0.50 5.73
CA GLN A 24 -12.25 -1.74 5.05
C GLN A 24 -10.77 -2.11 5.19
N GLY A 25 -9.94 -1.30 5.84
CA GLY A 25 -8.53 -1.69 6.03
C GLY A 25 -7.64 -1.46 4.81
N VAL A 26 -8.19 -1.07 3.64
CA VAL A 26 -7.42 -0.99 2.40
C VAL A 26 -6.60 0.30 2.29
N PHE A 27 -5.35 0.14 1.87
CA PHE A 27 -4.51 1.18 1.32
C PHE A 27 -4.33 0.96 -0.18
N PHE A 28 -4.30 2.06 -0.93
CA PHE A 28 -3.67 2.06 -2.24
C PHE A 28 -2.23 2.55 -2.11
N PHE A 29 -1.38 2.06 -3.00
CA PHE A 29 -0.05 2.64 -3.18
C PHE A 29 0.35 2.76 -4.63
N ASP A 30 1.22 3.73 -4.88
CA ASP A 30 1.94 3.92 -6.13
C ASP A 30 3.44 4.13 -5.86
N PHE A 31 4.25 4.01 -6.92
CA PHE A 31 5.64 4.42 -6.91
C PHE A 31 5.72 5.92 -7.22
N VAL A 32 6.61 6.62 -6.53
CA VAL A 32 6.84 8.06 -6.75
C VAL A 32 8.30 8.34 -6.98
N ASN A 33 8.63 9.24 -7.90
CA ASN A 33 9.98 9.80 -7.99
C ASN A 33 10.18 10.77 -6.82
N ARG A 34 11.21 10.57 -6.00
CA ARG A 34 11.45 11.38 -4.79
C ARG A 34 12.02 12.76 -5.08
N GLU A 35 12.57 13.00 -6.26
CA GLU A 35 13.07 14.33 -6.64
C GLU A 35 11.94 15.33 -6.91
N ASN A 36 10.79 14.86 -7.42
CA ASN A 36 9.69 15.73 -7.86
C ASN A 36 8.29 15.28 -7.37
N GLU A 37 8.25 14.23 -6.55
CA GLU A 37 7.04 13.60 -5.98
C GLU A 37 5.99 13.15 -7.01
N GLN A 38 6.39 13.00 -8.27
CA GLN A 38 5.49 12.57 -9.33
C GLN A 38 5.28 11.06 -9.27
N PRO A 39 4.02 10.58 -9.37
CA PRO A 39 3.76 9.16 -9.46
C PRO A 39 4.30 8.60 -10.78
N VAL A 40 4.83 7.40 -10.71
CA VAL A 40 5.33 6.62 -11.84
C VAL A 40 4.78 5.20 -11.75
N ASN A 41 4.62 4.53 -12.90
CA ASN A 41 4.29 3.12 -12.87
C ASN A 41 5.47 2.32 -12.33
N ALA A 42 5.20 1.14 -11.78
CA ALA A 42 6.21 0.22 -11.31
C ALA A 42 7.20 -0.07 -12.45
N PRO A 43 8.51 0.00 -12.21
CA PRO A 43 9.50 -0.53 -13.14
C PRO A 43 9.19 -2.01 -13.45
N LYS A 44 9.36 -2.43 -14.71
CA LYS A 44 8.94 -3.76 -15.18
C LYS A 44 9.62 -4.93 -14.45
N ASP A 45 10.79 -4.67 -13.89
CA ASP A 45 11.65 -5.59 -13.17
C ASP A 45 11.43 -5.54 -11.65
N TYR A 46 10.55 -4.66 -11.17
CA TYR A 46 10.15 -4.60 -9.77
C TYR A 46 9.01 -5.57 -9.55
N THR A 47 9.08 -6.35 -8.48
CA THR A 47 7.96 -7.19 -8.06
C THR A 47 7.64 -6.93 -6.59
N VAL A 48 6.36 -6.65 -6.32
CA VAL A 48 5.86 -6.47 -4.96
C VAL A 48 5.16 -7.74 -4.51
N TYR A 49 5.46 -8.17 -3.30
CA TYR A 49 4.82 -9.31 -2.65
C TYR A 49 4.18 -8.89 -1.32
N GLN A 50 3.04 -9.49 -1.00
CA GLN A 50 2.55 -9.62 0.37
C GLN A 50 3.15 -10.89 0.99
N ILE A 51 3.57 -10.79 2.24
CA ILE A 51 4.01 -11.93 3.04
C ILE A 51 2.85 -12.39 3.91
N GLU A 52 2.36 -13.61 3.69
CA GLU A 52 1.26 -14.20 4.44
C GLU A 52 1.58 -15.66 4.77
N GLY A 53 1.51 -16.04 6.05
CA GLY A 53 1.86 -17.40 6.48
C GLY A 53 3.29 -17.84 6.14
N GLY A 54 4.22 -16.88 5.96
CA GLY A 54 5.59 -17.15 5.52
C GLY A 54 5.75 -17.32 3.99
N GLN A 55 4.68 -17.19 3.22
CA GLN A 55 4.69 -17.27 1.77
C GLN A 55 4.71 -15.89 1.12
N GLN A 56 5.32 -15.79 -0.07
CA GLN A 56 5.31 -14.59 -0.90
C GLN A 56 4.17 -14.67 -1.93
N ILE A 57 3.17 -13.81 -1.78
CA ILE A 57 2.05 -13.68 -2.70
C ILE A 57 2.29 -12.45 -3.57
N LYS A 58 2.52 -12.64 -4.88
CA LYS A 58 2.75 -11.53 -5.81
C LYS A 58 1.51 -10.64 -5.87
N LEU A 59 1.71 -9.33 -5.71
CA LEU A 59 0.66 -8.34 -5.94
C LEU A 59 0.59 -7.99 -7.42
N SER A 60 -0.62 -8.01 -7.95
CA SER A 60 -0.96 -7.38 -9.23
C SER A 60 -1.43 -5.96 -8.99
N SER A 61 -1.21 -5.09 -9.98
CA SER A 61 -1.83 -3.78 -9.95
C SER A 61 -3.34 -3.90 -10.09
N VAL A 62 -4.06 -2.89 -9.62
CA VAL A 62 -5.51 -2.77 -9.77
C VAL A 62 -5.88 -2.85 -11.26
N GLU A 63 -5.07 -2.23 -12.11
CA GLU A 63 -5.27 -2.18 -13.54
C GLU A 63 -5.05 -3.54 -14.21
N GLU A 64 -4.04 -4.31 -13.80
CA GLU A 64 -3.89 -5.72 -14.21
C GLU A 64 -5.13 -6.56 -13.82
N ILE A 65 -5.62 -6.41 -12.59
CA ILE A 65 -6.79 -7.16 -12.09
C ILE A 65 -8.05 -6.84 -12.92
N TYR A 66 -8.22 -5.58 -13.33
CA TYR A 66 -9.34 -5.14 -14.17
C TYR A 66 -9.08 -5.25 -15.68
N GLY A 67 -7.96 -5.87 -16.10
CA GLY A 67 -7.67 -6.12 -17.52
C GLY A 67 -7.26 -4.87 -18.32
N VAL A 68 -6.81 -3.82 -17.65
CA VAL A 68 -6.30 -2.59 -18.27
C VAL A 68 -4.81 -2.78 -18.60
N ALA A 69 -4.52 -2.96 -19.90
CA ALA A 69 -3.18 -3.27 -20.38
C ALA A 69 -2.16 -2.13 -20.24
N SER A 70 -2.62 -0.87 -20.21
CA SER A 70 -1.75 0.29 -20.05
C SER A 70 -2.52 1.39 -19.32
N PRO A 71 -2.30 1.57 -18.01
CA PRO A 71 -3.08 2.51 -17.21
C PRO A 71 -2.77 3.98 -17.52
N GLY A 72 -1.80 4.27 -18.39
CA GLY A 72 -1.21 5.60 -18.56
C GLY A 72 -0.05 5.81 -17.58
N ALA A 73 0.79 6.82 -17.84
CA ALA A 73 1.98 7.07 -17.04
C ALA A 73 1.62 7.59 -15.63
N GLY A 74 2.12 6.92 -14.59
CA GLY A 74 1.92 7.30 -13.19
C GLY A 74 0.52 7.00 -12.64
N LEU A 75 -0.28 6.24 -13.38
CA LEU A 75 -1.65 5.92 -13.00
C LEU A 75 -1.78 4.54 -12.36
N GLU A 76 -0.78 3.67 -12.51
CA GLU A 76 -0.79 2.33 -11.90
C GLU A 76 -0.89 2.39 -10.38
N LYS A 77 -1.75 1.54 -9.81
CA LYS A 77 -1.93 1.43 -8.36
C LYS A 77 -2.00 -0.02 -7.92
N PHE A 78 -1.63 -0.23 -6.67
CA PHE A 78 -1.74 -1.52 -6.01
C PHE A 78 -2.64 -1.37 -4.78
N ALA A 79 -3.34 -2.44 -4.41
CA ALA A 79 -4.18 -2.49 -3.22
C ALA A 79 -3.57 -3.43 -2.19
N ILE A 80 -3.55 -3.01 -0.93
CA ILE A 80 -2.99 -3.80 0.16
C ILE A 80 -3.71 -3.52 1.48
N MET A 81 -3.80 -4.52 2.35
CA MET A 81 -4.40 -4.36 3.67
C MET A 81 -3.45 -3.62 4.62
N GLU A 82 -4.02 -2.80 5.50
CA GLU A 82 -3.29 -2.23 6.62
C GLU A 82 -2.63 -3.30 7.48
N ASN A 83 -1.48 -3.00 8.06
CA ASN A 83 -0.65 -3.92 8.83
C ASN A 83 -0.10 -5.13 8.05
N ALA A 84 -0.35 -5.26 6.75
CA ALA A 84 0.29 -6.28 5.92
C ALA A 84 1.81 -6.11 5.91
N VAL A 85 2.53 -7.23 5.91
CA VAL A 85 3.97 -7.25 5.68
C VAL A 85 4.18 -7.46 4.20
N CYS A 86 5.03 -6.64 3.60
CA CYS A 86 5.32 -6.67 2.17
C CYS A 86 6.81 -6.76 1.94
N CYS A 87 7.20 -7.21 0.76
CA CYS A 87 8.55 -7.04 0.26
C CYS A 87 8.55 -6.57 -1.20
N LEU A 88 9.52 -5.73 -1.53
CA LEU A 88 9.83 -5.29 -2.88
C LEU A 88 11.13 -5.97 -3.31
N VAL A 89 11.06 -6.74 -4.40
CA VAL A 89 12.21 -7.38 -5.04
C VAL A 89 12.60 -6.57 -6.28
N ARG A 90 13.89 -6.32 -6.44
CA ARG A 90 14.49 -5.54 -7.53
C ARG A 90 15.78 -6.23 -7.99
N PRO A 91 16.17 -6.15 -9.27
CA PRO A 91 17.36 -6.84 -9.75
C PRO A 91 18.64 -6.38 -9.04
N GLY A 92 19.47 -7.35 -8.64
CA GLY A 92 20.78 -7.10 -8.03
C GLY A 92 20.73 -6.47 -6.63
N GLN A 93 19.55 -6.34 -6.03
CA GLN A 93 19.34 -5.64 -4.75
C GLN A 93 18.71 -6.56 -3.71
N PRO A 94 19.04 -6.41 -2.42
CA PRO A 94 18.34 -7.12 -1.35
C PRO A 94 16.84 -6.82 -1.34
N ALA A 95 16.03 -7.80 -0.93
CA ALA A 95 14.59 -7.62 -0.79
C ALA A 95 14.27 -6.55 0.27
N PHE A 96 13.56 -5.50 -0.14
CA PHE A 96 13.17 -4.42 0.76
C PHE A 96 11.85 -4.77 1.45
N HIS A 97 11.92 -5.07 2.75
CA HIS A 97 10.76 -5.42 3.56
C HIS A 97 10.19 -4.19 4.25
N TYR A 98 8.86 -4.10 4.27
CA TYR A 98 8.15 -3.02 4.96
C TYR A 98 6.80 -3.50 5.48
N ARG A 99 6.22 -2.73 6.40
CA ARG A 99 4.88 -2.99 6.94
C ARG A 99 3.96 -1.83 6.58
N VAL A 100 2.78 -2.15 6.06
CA VAL A 100 1.75 -1.16 5.77
C VAL A 100 1.26 -0.53 7.08
N PRO A 101 1.13 0.81 7.16
CA PRO A 101 0.67 1.49 8.36
C PRO A 101 -0.67 0.95 8.86
N LEU A 102 -0.77 0.72 10.17
CA LEU A 102 -2.05 0.47 10.84
C LEU A 102 -2.69 1.82 11.16
N ARG A 103 -3.92 2.04 10.69
CA ARG A 103 -4.66 3.27 11.03
C ARG A 103 -5.09 3.22 12.49
N ASN A 104 -4.87 4.33 13.19
CA ASN A 104 -5.48 4.53 14.49
C ASN A 104 -6.97 4.83 14.30
N ARG A 105 -7.78 3.78 14.28
CA ARG A 105 -9.23 3.88 14.42
C ARG A 105 -9.43 4.11 15.91
N GLY A 106 -9.45 5.37 16.35
CA GLY A 106 -9.64 5.70 17.76
C GLY A 106 -10.73 4.79 18.35
N ALA A 107 -10.52 4.28 19.56
CA ALA A 107 -11.59 3.61 20.31
C ALA A 107 -12.86 4.43 20.08
N GLY A 108 -13.93 3.78 19.64
CA GLY A 108 -15.15 4.47 19.23
C GLY A 108 -15.56 5.53 20.26
N PRO A 109 -16.38 6.54 19.88
CA PRO A 109 -16.84 7.54 20.84
C PRO A 109 -17.24 6.82 22.14
N PRO A 110 -16.79 7.30 23.32
CA PRO A 110 -17.05 6.59 24.57
C PRO A 110 -18.53 6.25 24.57
N MET A 111 -18.83 4.94 24.63
CA MET A 111 -20.20 4.46 24.72
C MET A 111 -20.88 5.36 25.74
N ALA A 112 -21.84 6.17 25.29
CA ALA A 112 -22.71 6.88 26.18
C ALA A 112 -23.36 5.79 27.03
N GLN A 113 -22.86 5.61 28.25
CA GLN A 113 -23.55 4.84 29.26
C GLN A 113 -24.83 5.62 29.51
N PHE A 114 -25.89 5.26 28.79
CA PHE A 114 -27.22 5.55 29.23
C PHE A 114 -27.45 4.65 30.44
N THR A 115 -27.09 5.16 31.62
CA THR A 115 -27.61 4.64 32.88
C THR A 115 -29.12 4.82 32.82
N ARG A 116 -29.85 3.74 32.57
CA ARG A 116 -31.29 3.72 32.83
C ARG A 116 -31.46 3.64 34.33
N ILE A 117 -31.91 4.74 34.93
CA ILE A 117 -32.45 4.76 36.28
C ILE A 117 -33.81 4.06 36.21
N SER A 118 -33.93 2.94 36.92
CA SER A 118 -35.17 2.43 37.52
C SER A 118 -34.81 1.34 38.53
#